data_AF-A0A6I4YNL0-F1
#
_entry.id   AF-A0A6I4YNL0-F1
#
_cell.length_a   1.000
_cell.length_b   1.000
_cell.length_c   1.000
_cell.angle_alpha   90.00
_cell.angle_beta   90.00
_cell.angle_gamma   90.00
#
_symmetry.space_group_name_H-M   'P 1'
#
loop_
_entity.id
_entity.type
_entity.pdbx_description
1 polymer ?
#
loop_
_entity_poly.entity_id
_entity_poly.type
_entity_poly.pdbx_seq_one_letter_code
_entity_poly.pdbx_strand_id
1 'polypeptide(L)'
;MPLSPKRNRVLSSDSKADAPSPTSDTRCCSDDDRRTRILDTACKLIQSQGYQHTTMDKIACHAGMSKKTVYLVFPSKRVLMEQLLLERLFTPLSIEPSSEENIEAQLMALVLQMSKQLLDEKCLGLLRAIIGEATRSPMIAQLMEDMFHLSGRKFDTQQWLISQKERGVLQFEDAQDATDHLFGLTLGAPMLSRLTYCSPPRTDEQLHRFLREGVRIFLDGCRPHRQ
;
A
#
# COMPACT_ATOMS: atom_id res chain seq x y z
N MET A 1 51.05 -64.28 46.09
CA MET A 1 50.29 -64.49 44.83
C MET A 1 50.07 -63.14 44.15
N PRO A 2 50.14 -63.10 42.82
CA PRO A 2 50.53 -61.95 41.98
C PRO A 2 49.31 -61.10 41.60
N LEU A 3 49.42 -59.84 41.14
CA LEU A 3 49.92 -59.44 39.83
C LEU A 3 50.30 -57.94 39.82
N SER A 4 51.52 -57.65 39.39
CA SER A 4 51.89 -56.40 38.68
C SER A 4 51.29 -56.45 37.24
N PRO A 5 51.47 -55.47 36.30
CA PRO A 5 52.39 -54.32 36.30
C PRO A 5 51.95 -53.01 35.55
N LYS A 6 52.74 -51.95 35.80
CA LYS A 6 53.33 -50.94 34.89
C LYS A 6 52.62 -50.56 33.56
N ARG A 7 52.51 -49.23 33.31
CA ARG A 7 53.26 -48.46 32.28
C ARG A 7 52.73 -47.02 32.16
N ASN A 8 53.62 -46.02 32.30
CA ASN A 8 54.18 -45.17 31.22
C ASN A 8 53.15 -44.26 30.52
N ARG A 9 53.24 -42.93 30.66
CA ARG A 9 54.21 -41.98 30.02
C ARG A 9 53.59 -41.37 28.76
N VAL A 10 53.29 -40.08 28.89
CA VAL A 10 53.39 -38.98 27.91
C VAL A 10 53.02 -39.30 26.47
N LEU A 11 52.02 -38.57 25.94
CA LEU A 11 52.10 -37.96 24.61
C LEU A 11 51.12 -36.78 24.56
N SER A 12 51.72 -35.59 24.59
CA SER A 12 51.18 -34.37 24.01
C SER A 12 50.76 -34.67 22.57
N SER A 13 49.54 -34.34 22.19
CA SER A 13 49.14 -34.24 20.79
C SER A 13 48.23 -33.04 20.61
N ASP A 14 48.63 -32.25 19.62
CA ASP A 14 48.04 -31.00 19.18
C ASP A 14 46.53 -31.13 18.90
N SER A 15 45.71 -30.41 19.66
CA SER A 15 44.38 -30.01 19.19
C SER A 15 44.50 -28.63 18.55
N LYS A 16 44.70 -28.61 17.23
CA LYS A 16 44.29 -27.48 16.40
C LYS A 16 42.79 -27.28 16.60
N ALA A 17 42.44 -26.28 17.39
CA ALA A 17 41.08 -25.76 17.42
C ALA A 17 40.78 -25.16 16.04
N ASP A 18 39.91 -25.84 15.32
CA ASP A 18 39.34 -25.41 14.06
C ASP A 18 38.55 -24.13 14.32
N ALA A 19 39.05 -23.01 13.81
CA ALA A 19 38.36 -21.72 13.91
C ALA A 19 37.18 -21.74 12.91
N PRO A 20 35.95 -21.39 13.33
CA PRO A 20 34.85 -21.32 12.39
C PRO A 20 35.11 -20.18 11.41
N SER A 21 35.14 -20.52 10.13
CA SER A 21 35.30 -19.57 9.02
C SER A 21 34.13 -18.56 9.01
N PRO A 22 34.37 -17.29 8.62
CA PRO A 22 33.34 -16.26 8.67
C PRO A 22 32.29 -16.47 7.56
N THR A 23 31.08 -16.75 8.03
CA THR A 23 29.77 -16.35 7.46
C THR A 23 29.77 -15.76 6.05
N SER A 24 29.50 -16.61 5.06
CA SER A 24 29.01 -16.19 3.74
C SER A 24 27.49 -16.06 3.74
N ASP A 25 26.94 -15.25 4.63
CA ASP A 25 25.48 -15.01 4.74
C ASP A 25 25.04 -13.77 3.92
N THR A 26 25.68 -13.52 2.77
CA THR A 26 25.45 -12.32 1.93
C THR A 26 24.64 -12.60 0.66
N ARG A 27 23.92 -13.72 0.60
CA ARG A 27 23.08 -14.04 -0.58
C ARG A 27 21.69 -14.49 -0.17
N CYS A 28 20.85 -13.56 0.32
CA CYS A 28 19.38 -13.67 0.18
C CYS A 28 18.62 -12.42 0.64
N CYS A 29 19.06 -11.21 0.29
CA CYS A 29 18.09 -10.13 0.15
C CYS A 29 17.61 -10.23 -1.30
N SER A 30 16.46 -10.86 -1.49
CA SER A 30 15.88 -11.08 -2.82
C SER A 30 15.78 -9.74 -3.56
N ASP A 31 15.73 -9.78 -4.89
CA ASP A 31 15.61 -8.55 -5.68
C ASP A 31 14.36 -7.74 -5.27
N ASP A 32 13.31 -8.45 -4.84
CA ASP A 32 12.07 -7.88 -4.28
C ASP A 32 12.27 -7.22 -2.91
N ASP A 33 13.08 -7.81 -2.02
CA ASP A 33 13.41 -7.19 -0.73
C ASP A 33 14.17 -5.88 -0.92
N ARG A 34 15.08 -5.84 -1.90
CA ARG A 34 15.83 -4.62 -2.23
C ARG A 34 14.91 -3.55 -2.77
N ARG A 35 14.02 -3.92 -3.69
CA ARG A 35 13.02 -3.01 -4.27
C ARG A 35 12.10 -2.43 -3.21
N THR A 36 11.54 -3.29 -2.35
CA THR A 36 10.66 -2.89 -1.24
C THR A 36 11.37 -1.94 -0.28
N ARG A 37 12.62 -2.23 0.09
CA ARG A 37 13.42 -1.39 0.99
C ARG A 37 13.70 0.00 0.39
N ILE A 38 13.94 0.09 -0.91
CA ILE A 38 14.11 1.38 -1.60
C ILE A 38 12.82 2.19 -1.55
N LEU A 39 11.67 1.57 -1.88
CA LEU A 39 10.37 2.25 -1.85
C LEU A 39 9.97 2.70 -0.45
N ASP A 40 10.17 1.87 0.57
CA ASP A 40 9.92 2.24 1.97
C ASP A 40 10.78 3.43 2.42
N THR A 41 12.05 3.42 2.02
CA THR A 41 12.99 4.52 2.33
C THR A 41 12.56 5.80 1.63
N ALA A 42 12.22 5.73 0.34
CA ALA A 42 11.76 6.87 -0.41
C ALA A 42 10.45 7.45 0.16
N CYS A 43 9.50 6.60 0.54
CA CYS A 43 8.25 7.00 1.17
C CYS A 43 8.51 7.83 2.43
N LYS A 44 9.37 7.33 3.34
CA LYS A 44 9.74 8.04 4.58
C LYS A 44 10.42 9.38 4.31
N LEU A 45 11.33 9.43 3.34
CA LEU A 45 12.03 10.67 2.97
C LEU A 45 11.08 11.70 2.35
N ILE A 46 10.17 11.27 1.47
CA ILE A 46 9.18 12.15 0.84
C ILE A 46 8.20 12.69 1.88
N GLN A 47 7.72 11.85 2.80
CA GLN A 47 6.82 12.27 3.88
C GLN A 47 7.47 13.29 4.83
N SER A 48 8.78 13.18 5.07
CA SER A 48 9.48 14.06 6.03
C SER A 48 10.07 15.33 5.39
N GLN A 49 10.51 15.27 4.14
CA GLN A 49 11.29 16.34 3.48
C GLN A 49 10.60 16.92 2.24
N GLY A 50 9.52 16.30 1.78
CA GLY A 50 8.90 16.59 0.49
C GLY A 50 9.61 15.90 -0.68
N TYR A 51 8.96 15.92 -1.84
CA TYR A 51 9.49 15.33 -3.06
C TYR A 51 10.76 16.07 -3.49
N GLN A 52 10.73 17.41 -3.54
CA GLN A 52 11.85 18.19 -4.10
C GLN A 52 13.19 17.94 -3.40
N HIS A 53 13.19 17.90 -2.06
CA HIS A 53 14.41 17.72 -1.26
C HIS A 53 14.89 16.27 -1.17
N THR A 54 14.11 15.30 -1.65
CA THR A 54 14.48 13.89 -1.68
C THR A 54 15.29 13.58 -2.95
N THR A 55 16.52 13.09 -2.82
CA THR A 55 17.37 12.71 -3.96
C THR A 55 17.62 11.21 -3.97
N MET A 56 17.95 10.66 -5.15
CA MET A 56 18.32 9.24 -5.29
C MET A 56 19.52 8.87 -4.39
N ASP A 57 20.45 9.80 -4.20
CA ASP A 57 21.61 9.62 -3.32
C ASP A 57 21.21 9.54 -1.84
N LYS A 58 20.30 10.41 -1.39
CA LYS A 58 19.75 10.33 -0.03
C LYS A 58 19.03 9.01 0.20
N ILE A 59 18.24 8.57 -0.78
CA ILE A 59 17.55 7.27 -0.76
C ILE A 59 18.56 6.13 -0.64
N ALA A 60 19.60 6.10 -1.48
CA ALA A 60 20.64 5.07 -1.44
C ALA A 60 21.33 5.01 -0.07
N CYS A 61 21.72 6.17 0.46
CA CYS A 61 22.35 6.28 1.78
C CYS A 61 21.44 5.74 2.90
N HIS A 62 20.17 6.16 2.95
CA HIS A 62 19.23 5.75 3.99
C HIS A 62 18.76 4.28 3.83
N ALA A 63 18.74 3.78 2.60
CA ALA A 63 18.45 2.38 2.31
C ALA A 63 19.65 1.47 2.64
N GLY A 64 20.83 2.01 2.94
CA GLY A 64 22.05 1.23 3.17
C GLY A 64 22.53 0.53 1.89
N MET A 65 22.32 1.15 0.73
CA MET A 65 22.65 0.59 -0.58
C MET A 65 23.60 1.49 -1.37
N SER A 66 24.36 0.91 -2.29
CA SER A 66 25.17 1.71 -3.21
C SER A 66 24.28 2.50 -4.18
N LYS A 67 24.75 3.67 -4.64
CA LYS A 67 24.05 4.44 -5.68
C LYS A 67 23.77 3.57 -6.92
N LYS A 68 24.78 2.81 -7.36
CA LYS A 68 24.67 1.90 -8.51
C LYS A 68 23.53 0.90 -8.32
N THR A 69 23.35 0.35 -7.12
CA THR A 69 22.25 -0.58 -6.81
C THR A 69 20.89 0.09 -6.95
N VAL A 70 20.71 1.30 -6.39
CA VAL A 70 19.43 2.01 -6.47
C VAL A 70 19.08 2.40 -7.90
N TYR A 71 20.04 2.93 -8.67
CA TYR A 71 19.82 3.28 -10.08
C TYR A 71 19.57 2.06 -10.98
N LEU A 72 20.08 0.87 -10.60
CA LEU A 72 19.78 -0.37 -11.32
C LEU A 72 18.34 -0.82 -11.11
N VAL A 73 17.77 -0.63 -9.91
CA VAL A 73 16.37 -0.97 -9.63
C VAL A 73 15.42 0.12 -10.14
N PHE A 74 15.77 1.39 -9.92
CA PHE A 74 14.98 2.54 -10.34
C PHE A 74 15.87 3.53 -11.12
N PRO A 75 15.81 3.53 -12.46
CA PRO A 75 16.70 4.35 -13.29
C PRO A 75 16.59 5.86 -13.06
N SER A 76 15.46 6.33 -12.53
CA SER A 76 15.26 7.74 -12.20
C SER A 76 14.35 7.93 -10.99
N LYS A 77 14.43 9.11 -10.37
CA LYS A 77 13.51 9.55 -9.31
C LYS A 77 12.06 9.56 -9.76
N ARG A 78 11.81 9.84 -11.05
CA ARG A 78 10.47 9.81 -11.65
C ARG A 78 9.91 8.38 -11.66
N VAL A 79 10.68 7.43 -12.18
CA VAL A 79 10.27 6.01 -12.23
C VAL A 79 10.07 5.46 -10.83
N LEU A 80 10.94 5.81 -9.88
CA LEU A 80 10.74 5.45 -8.47
C LEU A 80 9.41 5.99 -7.94
N MET A 81 9.07 7.24 -8.27
CA MET A 81 7.85 7.88 -7.82
C MET A 81 6.60 7.24 -8.40
N GLU A 82 6.59 6.97 -9.71
CA GLU A 82 5.50 6.27 -10.40
C GLU A 82 5.23 4.92 -9.73
N GLN A 83 6.28 4.13 -9.47
CA GLN A 83 6.17 2.83 -8.83
C GLN A 83 5.70 2.94 -7.37
N LEU A 84 6.19 3.94 -6.63
CA LEU A 84 5.74 4.21 -5.26
C LEU A 84 4.25 4.54 -5.21
N LEU A 85 3.77 5.41 -6.11
CA LEU A 85 2.37 5.78 -6.18
C LEU A 85 1.49 4.59 -6.59
N LEU A 86 1.90 3.81 -7.61
CA LEU A 86 1.22 2.57 -8.00
C LEU A 86 1.02 1.62 -6.83
N GLU A 87 2.08 1.38 -6.05
CA GLU A 87 2.04 0.35 -5.01
C GLU A 87 1.43 0.78 -3.70
N ARG A 88 1.50 2.07 -3.39
CA ARG A 88 1.11 2.59 -2.07
C ARG A 88 -0.13 3.43 -2.12
N LEU A 89 -0.35 4.14 -3.22
CA LEU A 89 -1.57 4.91 -3.40
C LEU A 89 -2.56 4.23 -4.30
N PHE A 90 -2.20 3.52 -5.37
CA PHE A 90 -3.17 3.05 -6.38
C PHE A 90 -3.27 1.52 -6.53
N THR A 91 -2.92 0.79 -5.47
CA THR A 91 -3.03 -0.68 -5.41
C THR A 91 -4.44 -1.11 -5.83
N PRO A 92 -4.59 -2.02 -6.82
CA PRO A 92 -5.92 -2.52 -7.23
C PRO A 92 -6.71 -3.08 -6.04
N LEU A 93 -8.03 -2.98 -6.14
CA LEU A 93 -8.91 -3.65 -5.19
C LEU A 93 -9.21 -5.01 -5.80
N SER A 94 -8.69 -6.09 -5.23
CA SER A 94 -9.21 -7.41 -5.58
C SER A 94 -10.66 -7.48 -5.12
N ILE A 95 -11.60 -7.22 -6.03
CA ILE A 95 -13.01 -7.47 -5.82
C ILE A 95 -13.22 -8.93 -6.15
N GLU A 96 -13.25 -9.78 -5.13
CA GLU A 96 -13.87 -11.08 -5.30
C GLU A 96 -15.39 -10.86 -5.27
N PRO A 97 -16.13 -11.17 -6.34
CA PRO A 97 -17.58 -11.10 -6.29
C PRO A 97 -18.05 -12.07 -5.22
N SER A 98 -18.48 -11.52 -4.08
CA SER A 98 -19.14 -12.27 -3.02
C SER A 98 -20.33 -13.00 -3.63
N SER A 99 -20.46 -14.29 -3.32
CA SER A 99 -21.60 -15.12 -3.73
C SER A 99 -22.90 -14.78 -2.95
N GLU A 100 -22.87 -13.76 -2.08
CA GLU A 100 -24.04 -13.32 -1.36
C GLU A 100 -25.08 -12.70 -2.31
N GLU A 101 -26.34 -13.08 -2.16
CA GLU A 101 -27.43 -12.54 -2.99
C GLU A 101 -27.74 -11.06 -2.70
N ASN A 102 -27.32 -10.55 -1.53
CA ASN A 102 -27.65 -9.20 -1.08
C ASN A 102 -26.62 -8.15 -1.56
N ILE A 103 -27.07 -7.26 -2.46
CA ILE A 103 -26.26 -6.16 -2.99
C ILE A 103 -25.72 -5.22 -1.92
N GLU A 104 -26.46 -4.98 -0.83
CA GLU A 104 -25.99 -4.13 0.27
C GLU A 104 -24.78 -4.75 0.96
N ALA A 105 -24.81 -6.06 1.18
CA ALA A 105 -23.71 -6.78 1.81
C ALA A 105 -22.47 -6.79 0.89
N GLN A 106 -22.65 -7.03 -0.41
CA GLN A 106 -21.58 -6.93 -1.39
C GLN A 106 -20.93 -5.54 -1.42
N LEU A 107 -21.74 -4.48 -1.50
CA LEU A 107 -21.24 -3.11 -1.55
C LEU A 107 -20.61 -2.68 -0.22
N MET A 108 -21.14 -3.16 0.91
CA MET A 108 -20.53 -2.93 2.21
C MET A 108 -19.14 -3.59 2.30
N ALA A 109 -18.99 -4.82 1.82
CA ALA A 109 -17.70 -5.52 1.80
C ALA A 109 -16.67 -4.74 0.96
N LEU A 110 -17.09 -4.24 -0.21
CA LEU A 110 -16.26 -3.40 -1.08
C LEU A 110 -15.79 -2.12 -0.34
N VAL A 111 -16.73 -1.36 0.21
CA VAL A 111 -16.43 -0.10 0.89
C VAL A 111 -15.58 -0.33 2.14
N LEU A 112 -15.76 -1.44 2.87
CA LEU A 112 -14.90 -1.80 3.99
C LEU A 112 -13.46 -2.09 3.54
N GLN A 113 -13.27 -2.82 2.44
CA GLN A 113 -11.96 -3.08 1.88
C GLN A 113 -11.27 -1.79 1.42
N MET A 114 -12.02 -0.92 0.73
CA MET A 114 -11.55 0.42 0.36
C MET A 114 -11.14 1.22 1.59
N SER A 115 -11.95 1.22 2.65
CA SER A 115 -11.66 1.97 3.87
C SER A 115 -10.35 1.52 4.53
N LYS A 116 -10.07 0.21 4.58
CA LYS A 116 -8.84 -0.34 5.16
C LYS A 116 -7.59 0.13 4.40
N GLN A 117 -7.66 0.20 3.07
CA GLN A 117 -6.52 0.62 2.26
C GLN A 117 -6.34 2.14 2.23
N LEU A 118 -7.43 2.89 2.04
CA LEU A 118 -7.38 4.34 1.86
C LEU A 118 -7.18 5.10 3.17
N LEU A 119 -7.64 4.55 4.28
CA LEU A 119 -7.49 5.17 5.59
C LEU A 119 -6.24 4.68 6.34
N ASP A 120 -5.42 3.80 5.74
CA ASP A 120 -4.13 3.39 6.29
C ASP A 120 -3.17 4.59 6.40
N GLU A 121 -2.46 4.72 7.52
CA GLU A 121 -1.59 5.88 7.76
C GLU A 121 -0.39 5.96 6.81
N LYS A 122 0.09 4.84 6.24
CA LYS A 122 1.17 4.89 5.25
C LYS A 122 0.64 5.48 3.94
N CYS A 123 -0.56 5.06 3.53
CA CYS A 123 -1.26 5.60 2.37
C CYS A 123 -1.56 7.11 2.55
N LEU A 124 -2.21 7.47 3.65
CA LEU A 124 -2.54 8.87 3.95
C LEU A 124 -1.30 9.75 4.15
N GLY A 125 -0.25 9.23 4.79
CA GLY A 125 1.03 9.93 4.94
C GLY A 125 1.64 10.31 3.60
N LEU A 126 1.67 9.36 2.66
CA LEU A 126 2.16 9.63 1.31
C LEU A 126 1.24 10.64 0.61
N LEU A 127 -0.08 10.43 0.65
CA LEU A 127 -1.03 11.33 0.01
C LEU A 127 -0.93 12.78 0.53
N ARG A 128 -0.75 12.99 1.83
CA ARG A 128 -0.49 14.33 2.41
C ARG A 128 0.76 14.98 1.79
N ALA A 129 1.86 14.22 1.67
CA ALA A 129 3.08 14.72 1.06
C ALA A 129 2.90 15.08 -0.42
N ILE A 130 2.10 14.28 -1.16
CA ILE A 130 1.75 14.57 -2.55
C ILE A 130 0.91 15.84 -2.67
N ILE A 131 -0.14 15.98 -1.85
CA ILE A 131 -1.02 17.17 -1.88
C ILE A 131 -0.20 18.45 -1.65
N GLY A 132 0.74 18.41 -0.70
CA GLY A 132 1.64 19.53 -0.44
C GLY A 132 2.55 19.88 -1.62
N GLU A 133 2.96 18.89 -2.43
CA GLU A 133 3.86 19.06 -3.57
C GLU A 133 3.16 19.32 -4.91
N ALA A 134 1.93 18.84 -5.10
CA ALA A 134 1.19 18.97 -6.35
C ALA A 134 1.02 20.45 -6.76
N THR A 135 0.91 21.35 -5.79
CA THR A 135 0.83 22.81 -6.03
C THR A 135 2.16 23.44 -6.48
N ARG A 136 3.29 22.78 -6.24
CA ARG A 136 4.64 23.31 -6.46
C ARG A 136 5.39 22.59 -7.59
N SER A 137 4.92 21.41 -7.99
CA SER A 137 5.56 20.55 -8.96
C SER A 137 4.56 20.08 -10.03
N PRO A 138 4.59 20.68 -11.24
CA PRO A 138 3.75 20.25 -12.36
C PRO A 138 3.92 18.77 -12.70
N MET A 139 5.13 18.22 -12.49
CA MET A 139 5.42 16.81 -12.70
C MET A 139 4.65 15.90 -11.72
N ILE A 140 4.50 16.30 -10.45
CA ILE A 140 3.72 15.53 -9.47
C ILE A 140 2.23 15.62 -9.78
N ALA A 141 1.75 16.80 -10.21
CA ALA A 141 0.37 16.97 -10.68
C ALA A 141 0.07 16.05 -11.87
N GLN A 142 0.95 16.02 -12.88
CA GLN A 142 0.80 15.14 -14.05
C GLN A 142 0.83 13.67 -13.66
N LEU A 143 1.76 13.26 -12.78
CA LEU A 143 1.80 11.89 -12.30
C LEU A 143 0.48 11.50 -11.63
N MET A 144 -0.08 12.36 -10.79
CA MET A 144 -1.36 12.10 -10.13
C MET A 144 -2.51 12.00 -11.12
N GLU A 145 -2.56 12.87 -12.14
CA GLU A 145 -3.56 12.80 -13.21
C GLU A 145 -3.46 11.47 -13.97
N ASP A 146 -2.27 11.14 -14.50
CA ASP A 146 -2.02 9.91 -15.25
C ASP A 146 -2.41 8.68 -14.41
N MET A 147 -1.99 8.67 -13.14
CA MET A 147 -2.26 7.59 -12.20
C MET A 147 -3.73 7.49 -11.81
N PHE A 148 -4.43 8.61 -11.69
CA PHE A 148 -5.86 8.63 -11.38
C PHE A 148 -6.68 8.07 -12.53
N HIS A 149 -6.31 8.39 -13.78
CA HIS A 149 -6.92 7.82 -14.97
C HIS A 149 -6.57 6.34 -15.17
N LEU A 150 -5.40 5.89 -14.73
CA LEU A 150 -4.95 4.50 -14.82
C LEU A 150 -5.26 3.66 -13.56
N SER A 151 -5.89 4.26 -12.54
CA SER A 151 -6.09 3.62 -11.23
C SER A 151 -7.11 2.48 -11.30
N GLY A 152 -6.61 1.24 -11.16
CA GLY A 152 -7.42 0.02 -11.09
C GLY A 152 -8.57 0.09 -10.09
N ARG A 153 -8.42 0.78 -8.95
CA ARG A 153 -9.47 0.85 -7.92
C ARG A 153 -10.77 1.52 -8.38
N LYS A 154 -10.66 2.61 -9.14
CA LYS A 154 -11.84 3.24 -9.76
C LYS A 154 -12.42 2.28 -10.78
N PHE A 155 -11.57 1.66 -11.61
CA PHE A 155 -12.02 0.67 -12.58
C PHE A 155 -12.77 -0.50 -11.93
N ASP A 156 -12.25 -1.13 -10.89
CA ASP A 156 -12.86 -2.30 -10.28
C ASP A 156 -14.25 -1.97 -9.70
N THR A 157 -14.36 -0.86 -8.95
CA THR A 157 -15.64 -0.40 -8.37
C THR A 157 -16.63 0.03 -9.45
N GLN A 158 -16.15 0.77 -10.45
CA GLN A 158 -16.95 1.22 -11.58
C GLN A 158 -17.46 0.05 -12.42
N GLN A 159 -16.61 -0.95 -12.69
CA GLN A 159 -16.98 -2.18 -13.40
C GLN A 159 -18.02 -2.98 -12.62
N TRP A 160 -17.87 -3.07 -11.28
CA TRP A 160 -18.90 -3.68 -10.45
C TRP A 160 -20.24 -2.93 -10.57
N LEU A 161 -20.24 -1.60 -10.48
CA LEU A 161 -21.46 -0.79 -10.65
C LEU A 161 -22.09 -0.99 -12.03
N ILE A 162 -21.28 -0.99 -13.10
CA ILE A 162 -21.73 -1.26 -14.47
C ILE A 162 -22.42 -2.63 -14.55
N SER A 163 -21.82 -3.67 -13.98
CA SER A 163 -22.41 -5.02 -13.97
C SER A 163 -23.78 -5.05 -13.27
N GLN A 164 -23.96 -4.28 -12.19
CA GLN A 164 -25.25 -4.20 -11.48
C GLN A 164 -26.30 -3.41 -12.27
N LYS A 165 -25.86 -2.39 -13.03
CA LYS A 165 -26.73 -1.64 -13.96
C LYS A 165 -27.19 -2.50 -15.13
N GLU A 166 -26.29 -3.27 -15.73
CA GLU A 166 -26.62 -4.20 -16.83
C GLU A 166 -27.60 -5.29 -16.39
N ARG A 167 -27.53 -5.71 -15.12
CA ARG A 167 -28.51 -6.63 -14.50
C ARG A 167 -29.85 -5.97 -14.12
N GLY A 168 -29.98 -4.65 -14.30
CA GLY A 168 -31.17 -3.89 -13.91
C GLY A 168 -31.37 -3.74 -12.40
N VAL A 169 -30.36 -4.05 -11.58
CA VAL A 169 -30.43 -3.95 -10.12
C VAL A 169 -30.22 -2.50 -9.66
N LEU A 170 -29.35 -1.77 -10.35
CA LEU A 170 -29.07 -0.35 -10.11
C LEU A 170 -29.39 0.49 -11.36
N GLN A 171 -29.76 1.74 -11.13
CA GLN A 171 -29.97 2.74 -12.16
C GLN A 171 -29.16 4.00 -11.84
N PHE A 172 -28.34 4.43 -12.78
CA PHE A 172 -27.57 5.68 -12.74
C PHE A 172 -27.19 6.07 -14.17
N GLU A 173 -26.90 7.35 -14.42
CA GLU A 173 -26.56 7.86 -15.74
C GLU A 173 -25.13 7.47 -16.12
N ASP A 174 -24.15 8.04 -15.40
CA ASP A 174 -22.73 7.82 -15.61
C ASP A 174 -22.10 6.98 -14.48
N ALA A 175 -21.25 6.02 -14.86
CA ALA A 175 -20.66 5.07 -13.92
C ALA A 175 -19.49 5.68 -13.11
N GLN A 176 -18.77 6.64 -13.70
CA GLN A 176 -17.70 7.36 -13.03
C GLN A 176 -18.30 8.26 -11.95
N ASP A 177 -19.35 9.02 -12.28
CA ASP A 177 -20.07 9.86 -11.31
C ASP A 177 -20.67 9.01 -10.20
N ALA A 178 -21.29 7.86 -10.51
CA ALA A 178 -21.80 6.93 -9.50
C ALA A 178 -20.69 6.44 -8.55
N THR A 179 -19.49 6.16 -9.07
CA THR A 179 -18.33 5.77 -8.26
C THR A 179 -17.87 6.92 -7.35
N ASP A 180 -17.83 8.15 -7.88
CA ASP A 180 -17.43 9.33 -7.13
C ASP A 180 -18.46 9.70 -6.05
N HIS A 181 -19.75 9.54 -6.32
CA HIS A 181 -20.82 9.67 -5.33
C HIS A 181 -20.70 8.64 -4.21
N LEU A 182 -20.50 7.36 -4.55
CA LEU A 182 -20.29 6.29 -3.56
C LEU A 182 -19.09 6.63 -2.65
N PHE A 183 -17.98 7.06 -3.24
CA PHE A 183 -16.79 7.46 -2.50
C PHE A 183 -17.06 8.65 -1.58
N GLY A 184 -17.73 9.69 -2.08
CA GLY A 184 -18.07 10.88 -1.30
C GLY A 184 -18.95 10.55 -0.09
N LEU A 185 -19.97 9.72 -0.29
CA LEU A 185 -20.93 9.33 0.75
C LEU A 185 -20.33 8.41 1.82
N THR A 186 -19.30 7.63 1.50
CA THR A 186 -18.76 6.60 2.39
C THR A 186 -17.39 6.97 2.97
N LEU A 187 -16.47 7.46 2.14
CA LEU A 187 -15.06 7.64 2.52
C LEU A 187 -14.65 9.10 2.61
N GLY A 188 -15.37 10.02 1.97
CA GLY A 188 -15.02 11.44 1.89
C GLY A 188 -14.73 12.08 3.25
N ALA A 189 -15.70 12.07 4.16
CA ALA A 189 -15.53 12.69 5.48
C ALA A 189 -14.50 11.94 6.39
N PRO A 190 -14.49 10.60 6.49
CA PRO A 190 -13.43 9.87 7.20
C PRO A 190 -12.03 10.17 6.69
N MET A 191 -11.84 10.19 5.37
CA MET A 191 -10.55 10.44 4.74
C MET A 191 -10.10 11.88 4.96
N LEU A 192 -10.97 12.87 4.74
CA LEU A 192 -10.66 14.28 4.97
C LEU A 192 -10.22 14.54 6.42
N SER A 193 -10.94 13.95 7.40
CA SER A 193 -10.61 14.07 8.82
C SER A 193 -9.21 13.53 9.13
N ARG A 194 -8.82 12.37 8.58
CA ARG A 194 -7.48 11.80 8.80
C ARG A 194 -6.37 12.50 8.01
N LEU A 195 -6.69 13.09 6.86
CA LEU A 195 -5.73 13.87 6.09
C LEU A 195 -5.36 15.18 6.78
N THR A 196 -6.35 15.85 7.37
CA THR A 196 -6.23 17.21 7.90
C THR A 196 -6.11 17.29 9.41
N TYR A 197 -6.39 16.19 10.12
CA TYR A 197 -6.49 16.15 11.58
C TYR A 197 -7.54 17.12 12.15
N CYS A 198 -8.55 17.52 11.36
CA CYS A 198 -9.56 18.48 11.77
C CYS A 198 -10.58 17.93 12.78
N SER A 199 -10.59 16.62 13.01
CA SER A 199 -11.43 15.93 13.98
C SER A 199 -10.74 14.63 14.42
N PRO A 200 -11.01 14.14 15.65
CA PRO A 200 -10.53 12.83 16.10
C PRO A 200 -10.93 11.72 15.12
N PRO A 201 -10.07 10.70 14.91
CA PRO A 201 -10.44 9.53 14.15
C PRO A 201 -11.68 8.85 14.74
N ARG A 202 -12.59 8.42 13.87
CA ARG A 202 -13.75 7.59 14.25
C ARG A 202 -13.24 6.27 14.85
N THR A 203 -13.94 5.76 15.86
CA THR A 203 -13.77 4.35 16.29
C THR A 203 -14.22 3.41 15.18
N ASP A 204 -13.83 2.14 15.27
CA ASP A 204 -14.20 1.13 14.28
C ASP A 204 -15.73 0.98 14.17
N GLU A 205 -16.46 1.05 15.29
CA GLU A 205 -17.93 1.00 15.29
C GLU A 205 -18.55 2.23 14.64
N GLN A 206 -18.00 3.42 14.92
CA GLN A 206 -18.47 4.67 14.32
C GLN A 206 -18.19 4.69 12.82
N LEU A 207 -17.01 4.23 12.40
CA LEU A 207 -16.66 4.13 10.98
C LEU A 207 -17.59 3.13 10.29
N HIS A 208 -17.73 1.91 10.82
CA HIS A 208 -18.61 0.90 10.24
C HIS A 208 -20.06 1.39 10.11
N ARG A 209 -20.58 2.10 11.12
CA ARG A 209 -21.92 2.70 11.06
C ARG A 209 -22.02 3.73 9.93
N PHE A 210 -21.05 4.65 9.86
CA PHE A 210 -21.00 5.69 8.82
C PHE A 210 -20.94 5.10 7.41
N LEU A 211 -20.10 4.07 7.19
CA LEU A 211 -19.99 3.39 5.90
C LEU A 211 -21.30 2.73 5.50
N ARG A 212 -21.97 2.03 6.44
CA ARG A 212 -23.27 1.38 6.18
C ARG A 212 -24.35 2.41 5.81
N GLU A 213 -24.41 3.53 6.52
CA GLU A 213 -25.36 4.61 6.21
C GLU A 213 -25.11 5.19 4.81
N GLY A 214 -23.85 5.46 4.45
CA GLY A 214 -23.48 5.94 3.12
C GLY A 214 -23.84 4.95 2.00
N VAL A 215 -23.58 3.65 2.22
CA VAL A 215 -23.97 2.57 1.30
C VAL A 215 -25.48 2.53 1.11
N ARG A 216 -26.26 2.59 2.20
CA ARG A 216 -27.73 2.57 2.12
C ARG A 216 -28.26 3.77 1.34
N ILE A 217 -27.77 4.98 1.63
CA ILE A 217 -28.16 6.21 0.93
C ILE A 217 -27.86 6.10 -0.57
N PHE A 218 -26.67 5.61 -0.92
CA PHE A 218 -26.28 5.40 -2.32
C PHE A 218 -27.20 4.39 -3.02
N LEU A 219 -27.42 3.22 -2.42
CA LEU A 219 -28.27 2.18 -2.99
C LEU A 219 -29.72 2.65 -3.16
N ASP A 220 -30.28 3.33 -2.16
CA ASP A 220 -31.63 3.90 -2.23
C ASP A 220 -31.74 4.93 -3.37
N GLY A 221 -30.71 5.77 -3.56
CA GLY A 221 -30.65 6.74 -4.65
C GLY A 221 -30.49 6.11 -6.05
N CYS A 222 -29.88 4.93 -6.13
CA CYS A 222 -29.69 4.18 -7.38
C CYS A 222 -30.78 3.12 -7.63
N ARG A 223 -31.88 3.10 -6.87
CA ARG A 223 -32.96 2.13 -7.13
C ARG A 223 -33.65 2.44 -8.46
N PRO A 224 -33.96 1.41 -9.27
CA PRO A 224 -34.77 1.60 -10.45
C PRO A 224 -36.13 2.16 -10.04
N HIS A 225 -36.54 3.26 -10.65
CA HIS A 225 -37.85 3.84 -10.38
C HIS A 225 -38.91 2.87 -10.91
N ARG A 226 -39.78 2.36 -10.03
CA ARG A 226 -41.01 1.69 -10.48
C ARG A 226 -41.88 2.75 -11.17
N GLN A 227 -41.92 2.70 -12.51
CA GLN A 227 -43.03 3.30 -13.26
C GLN A 227 -44.28 2.46 -13.07
#